data_AF-A0A958V0M1-F1
#
_entry.id   AF-A0A958V0M1-F1
#
_cell.length_a   1.000
_cell.length_b   1.000
_cell.length_c   1.000
_cell.angle_alpha   90.00
_cell.angle_beta   90.00
_cell.angle_gamma   90.00
#
_symmetry.space_group_name_H-M   'P 1'
#
loop_
_entity.id
_entity.type
_entity.pdbx_description
1 polymer ?
#
loop_
_entity_poly.entity_id
_entity_poly.type
_entity_poly.pdbx_seq_one_letter_code
_entity_poly.pdbx_strand_id
1 'polypeptide(L)'
;YYRHLSGGILEAFGKLFFKDLKVYLYPLKEEGTGQIITSENLKVHPRMKELYKFFKYNGKMQDIKHYNPEYLDIMSREVLQKIAQGEEGWEEMLPEGIADIIKDHRLFGYSRRRFIKS
;
A
#
# COMPACT_ATOMS: atom_id res chain seq x y z
N TYR A 1 13.99 3.90 -14.51
CA TYR A 1 12.72 4.54 -14.92
C TYR A 1 12.75 6.00 -14.48
N TYR A 2 12.28 6.97 -15.29
CA TYR A 2 12.43 8.46 -15.18
C TYR A 2 13.58 9.16 -15.93
N ARG A 3 14.16 8.58 -17.00
CA ARG A 3 15.17 9.28 -17.82
C ARG A 3 14.60 10.09 -19.00
N HIS A 4 13.29 10.14 -19.19
CA HIS A 4 12.66 10.74 -20.38
C HIS A 4 11.72 11.93 -20.07
N LEU A 5 11.84 12.56 -18.91
CA LEU A 5 11.17 13.85 -18.62
C LEU A 5 12.23 14.95 -18.63
N SER A 6 12.07 15.94 -19.51
CA SER A 6 13.00 17.06 -19.70
C SER A 6 13.23 17.89 -18.42
N GLY A 7 12.26 17.92 -17.50
CA GLY A 7 12.38 18.61 -16.20
C GLY A 7 12.59 17.69 -14.99
N GLY A 8 12.93 16.41 -15.22
CA GLY A 8 13.30 15.46 -14.16
C GLY A 8 12.22 15.27 -13.08
N ILE A 9 12.65 15.15 -11.82
CA ILE A 9 11.76 14.91 -10.68
C ILE A 9 10.75 16.06 -10.51
N LEU A 10 11.16 17.32 -10.67
CA LEU A 10 10.31 18.49 -10.45
C LEU A 10 9.14 18.58 -11.43
N GLU A 11 9.34 18.19 -12.70
CA GLU A 11 8.25 18.14 -13.68
C GLU A 11 7.22 17.05 -13.34
N ALA A 12 7.68 15.86 -12.93
CA ALA A 12 6.79 14.78 -12.50
C ALA A 12 5.97 15.20 -11.26
N PHE A 13 6.60 15.91 -10.32
CA PHE A 13 5.94 16.43 -9.13
C PHE A 13 4.94 17.55 -9.45
N GLY A 14 5.28 18.48 -10.34
CA GLY A 14 4.36 19.52 -10.80
C GLY A 14 3.09 18.90 -11.41
N LYS A 15 3.22 17.87 -12.25
CA LYS A 15 2.09 17.14 -12.83
C LYS A 15 1.24 16.42 -11.79
N LEU A 16 1.86 15.82 -10.77
CA LEU A 16 1.16 15.04 -9.75
C LEU A 16 0.31 15.92 -8.82
N PHE A 17 0.81 17.11 -8.46
CA PHE A 17 0.14 17.99 -7.48
C PHE A 17 -0.65 19.15 -8.08
N PHE A 18 -0.62 19.33 -9.40
CA PHE A 18 -1.45 20.29 -10.12
C PHE A 18 -2.98 20.07 -9.92
N LYS A 19 -3.41 18.85 -9.55
CA LYS A 19 -4.82 18.46 -9.45
C LYS A 19 -5.35 18.31 -8.01
N ASP A 20 -4.96 19.19 -7.09
CA ASP A 20 -5.35 19.13 -5.66
C ASP A 20 -5.28 17.72 -5.05
N LEU A 21 -4.15 17.05 -5.26
CA LEU A 21 -3.95 15.69 -4.78
C LEU A 21 -3.74 15.66 -3.27
N LYS A 22 -4.48 14.80 -2.58
CA LYS A 22 -4.20 14.38 -1.20
C LYS A 22 -3.77 12.92 -1.17
N VAL A 23 -2.68 12.65 -0.46
CA VAL A 23 -2.14 11.31 -0.24
C VAL A 23 -2.44 10.89 1.20
N TYR A 24 -3.14 9.78 1.36
CA TYR A 24 -3.37 9.15 2.65
C TYR A 24 -2.37 8.02 2.85
N LEU A 25 -1.60 8.10 3.94
CA LEU A 25 -0.58 7.12 4.28
C LEU A 25 -1.13 6.15 5.31
N TYR A 26 -1.19 4.87 4.92
CA TYR A 26 -1.45 3.80 5.86
C TYR A 26 -0.12 3.39 6.53
N PRO A 27 -0.09 3.18 7.85
CA PRO A 27 1.12 2.78 8.55
C PRO A 27 1.65 1.44 8.07
N LEU A 28 2.96 1.27 8.13
CA LEU A 28 3.66 0.04 7.83
C LEU A 28 4.32 -0.50 9.09
N LYS A 29 4.21 -1.78 9.38
CA LYS A 29 5.01 -2.42 10.42
C LYS A 29 6.28 -2.99 9.77
N GLU A 30 7.44 -2.55 10.24
CA GLU A 30 8.73 -3.01 9.73
C GLU A 30 9.01 -4.44 10.20
N GLU A 31 9.32 -5.33 9.26
CA GLU A 31 9.72 -6.71 9.56
C GLU A 31 11.02 -6.73 10.38
N GLY A 32 11.07 -7.59 11.40
CA GLY A 32 12.22 -7.75 12.27
C GLY A 32 12.25 -6.80 13.47
N THR A 33 12.04 -5.50 13.28
CA THR A 33 12.03 -4.53 14.40
C THR A 33 10.65 -4.35 15.02
N GLY A 34 9.58 -4.61 14.26
CA GLY A 34 8.20 -4.32 14.66
C GLY A 34 7.88 -2.83 14.74
N GLN A 35 8.79 -1.95 14.29
CA GLN A 35 8.58 -0.51 14.31
C GLN A 35 7.44 -0.12 13.36
N ILE A 36 6.48 0.66 13.85
CA ILE A 36 5.44 1.24 13.01
C ILE A 36 6.00 2.49 12.32
N ILE A 37 6.08 2.44 11.01
CA ILE A 37 6.49 3.54 10.13
C ILE A 37 5.24 4.31 9.70
N THR A 38 5.27 5.62 9.94
CA THR A 38 4.25 6.61 9.58
C THR A 38 4.90 7.78 8.86
N SER A 39 4.12 8.79 8.50
CA SER A 39 4.69 10.01 7.94
C SER A 39 5.68 10.74 8.87
N GLU A 40 5.69 10.44 10.18
CA GLU A 40 6.56 11.10 11.18
C GLU A 40 7.99 10.55 11.18
N ASN A 41 8.17 9.24 10.99
CA ASN A 41 9.46 8.57 11.09
C ASN A 41 9.93 7.94 9.76
N LEU A 42 9.18 8.14 8.67
CA LEU A 42 9.57 7.71 7.33
C LEU A 42 10.93 8.28 6.93
N LYS A 43 11.88 7.40 6.66
CA LYS A 43 13.21 7.77 6.16
C LYS A 43 13.15 8.04 4.66
N VAL A 44 13.13 9.33 4.29
CA VAL A 44 13.20 9.77 2.90
C VAL A 44 14.63 10.11 2.49
N HIS A 45 14.96 9.87 1.22
CA HIS A 45 16.26 10.25 0.67
C HIS A 45 16.51 11.77 0.87
N PRO A 46 17.74 12.23 1.22
CA PRO A 46 18.00 13.63 1.56
C PRO A 46 17.50 14.64 0.51
N ARG A 47 17.64 14.31 -0.79
CA ARG A 47 17.16 15.15 -1.90
C ARG A 47 15.64 15.36 -1.94
N MET A 48 14.85 14.50 -1.28
CA MET A 48 13.38 14.59 -1.22
C MET A 48 12.89 15.13 0.12
N LYS A 49 13.78 15.35 1.10
CA LYS A 49 13.40 15.68 2.48
C LYS A 49 12.57 16.95 2.57
N GLU A 50 13.01 18.03 1.94
CA GLU A 50 12.31 19.32 2.00
C GLU A 50 10.99 19.29 1.22
N LEU A 51 10.97 18.58 0.09
CA LEU A 51 9.75 18.39 -0.70
C LEU A 51 8.69 17.59 0.07
N TYR A 52 9.12 16.52 0.75
CA TYR A 52 8.25 15.72 1.62
C TYR A 52 7.65 16.56 2.75
N LYS A 53 8.48 17.33 3.46
CA LYS A 53 8.03 18.24 4.53
C LYS A 53 7.00 19.25 4.01
N PHE A 54 7.24 19.83 2.83
CA PHE A 54 6.30 20.76 2.20
C PHE A 54 4.93 20.12 2.01
N PHE A 55 4.84 18.91 1.47
CA PHE A 55 3.55 18.25 1.25
C PHE A 55 2.83 17.90 2.55
N LYS A 56 3.59 17.44 3.54
CA LYS A 56 3.04 17.12 4.86
C LYS A 56 2.50 18.38 5.56
N TYR A 57 3.29 19.45 5.59
CA TYR A 57 2.90 20.72 6.21
C TYR A 57 1.65 21.33 5.56
N ASN A 58 1.56 21.26 4.23
CA ASN A 58 0.41 21.78 3.49
C ASN A 58 -0.79 20.82 3.46
N GLY A 59 -0.79 19.76 4.27
CA GLY A 59 -1.90 18.81 4.38
C GLY A 59 -2.18 18.00 3.12
N LYS A 60 -1.23 17.98 2.17
CA LYS A 60 -1.29 17.15 0.95
C LYS A 60 -0.91 15.69 1.24
N MET A 61 -0.35 15.43 2.42
CA MET A 61 -0.03 14.09 2.91
C MET A 61 -0.52 13.94 4.34
N GLN A 62 -1.34 12.92 4.61
CA GLN A 62 -1.98 12.70 5.91
C GLN A 62 -1.92 11.23 6.32
N ASP A 63 -1.56 10.96 7.57
CA ASP A 63 -1.61 9.60 8.11
C ASP A 63 -3.05 9.17 8.39
N ILE A 64 -3.35 7.92 8.08
CA ILE A 64 -4.54 7.23 8.56
C ILE A 64 -4.29 6.84 10.02
N LYS A 65 -4.96 7.52 10.94
CA LYS A 65 -4.77 7.34 12.40
C LYS A 65 -5.58 6.19 12.99
N HIS A 66 -6.73 5.87 12.39
CA HIS A 66 -7.65 4.85 12.86
C HIS A 66 -7.41 3.56 12.07
N TYR A 67 -6.48 2.75 12.55
CA TYR A 67 -6.14 1.45 11.97
C TYR A 67 -6.04 0.40 13.08
N ASN A 68 -6.12 -0.87 12.71
CA ASN A 68 -5.88 -1.98 13.63
C ASN A 68 -4.41 -2.44 13.48
N PRO A 69 -3.56 -2.28 14.52
CA PRO A 69 -2.16 -2.71 14.47
C PRO A 69 -1.98 -4.20 14.16
N GLU A 70 -2.92 -5.05 14.58
CA GLU A 70 -2.89 -6.50 14.34
C GLU A 70 -2.98 -6.85 12.84
N TYR A 71 -3.55 -5.95 12.03
CA TYR A 71 -3.67 -6.14 10.59
C TYR A 71 -2.44 -5.64 9.81
N LEU A 72 -1.48 -4.98 10.47
CA LEU A 72 -0.28 -4.50 9.79
C LEU A 72 0.66 -5.63 9.35
N ASP A 73 0.55 -6.80 9.98
CA ASP A 73 1.30 -8.00 9.60
C ASP A 73 0.70 -8.72 8.38
N ILE A 74 -0.51 -8.32 7.94
CA ILE A 74 -1.17 -8.94 6.78
C ILE A 74 -0.49 -8.49 5.49
N MET A 75 0.31 -9.38 4.91
CA MET A 75 0.98 -9.13 3.65
C MET A 75 0.04 -9.35 2.46
N SER A 76 -0.58 -8.27 2.00
CA SER A 76 -1.49 -8.28 0.84
C SER A 76 -0.91 -8.99 -0.40
N ARG A 77 0.40 -8.84 -0.65
CA ARG A 77 1.08 -9.55 -1.75
C ARG A 77 0.99 -11.07 -1.62
N GLU A 78 1.16 -11.60 -0.41
CA GLU A 78 1.07 -13.02 -0.13
C GLU A 78 -0.37 -13.50 -0.30
N VAL A 79 -1.33 -12.80 0.30
CA VAL A 79 -2.77 -13.12 0.18
C VAL A 79 -3.20 -13.13 -1.29
N LEU A 80 -2.87 -12.09 -2.06
CA LEU A 80 -3.20 -11.98 -3.48
C LEU A 80 -2.54 -13.09 -4.31
N GLN A 81 -1.31 -13.46 -3.97
CA GLN A 81 -0.61 -14.57 -4.62
C GLN A 81 -1.30 -15.90 -4.34
N LYS A 82 -1.68 -16.17 -3.08
CA LYS A 82 -2.42 -17.39 -2.70
C LYS A 82 -3.76 -17.47 -3.42
N ILE A 83 -4.51 -16.37 -3.48
CA ILE A 83 -5.78 -16.29 -4.23
C ILE A 83 -5.55 -16.61 -5.71
N ALA A 84 -4.57 -15.98 -6.34
CA ALA A 84 -4.28 -16.17 -7.77
C ALA A 84 -3.80 -17.59 -8.10
N GLN A 85 -3.17 -18.27 -7.14
CA GLN A 85 -2.71 -19.67 -7.28
C GLN A 85 -3.77 -20.69 -6.89
N GLY A 86 -4.91 -20.26 -6.34
CA GLY A 86 -5.95 -21.15 -5.82
C GLY A 86 -5.51 -21.95 -4.60
N GLU A 87 -4.53 -21.43 -3.85
CA GLU A 87 -4.09 -22.00 -2.58
C GLU A 87 -5.14 -21.77 -1.48
N GLU A 88 -5.10 -22.61 -0.45
CA GLU A 88 -5.95 -22.46 0.74
C GLU A 88 -5.20 -21.75 1.87
N GLY A 89 -5.94 -21.29 2.88
CA GLY A 89 -5.41 -20.73 4.12
C GLY A 89 -5.21 -19.22 4.09
N TRP A 90 -5.38 -18.57 2.94
CA TRP A 90 -5.35 -17.10 2.85
C TRP A 90 -6.55 -16.45 3.53
N GLU A 91 -7.64 -17.18 3.72
CA GLU A 91 -8.83 -16.71 4.40
C GLU A 91 -8.57 -16.39 5.87
N GLU A 92 -7.75 -17.19 6.54
CA GLU A 92 -7.38 -17.03 7.96
C GLU A 92 -6.44 -15.84 8.19
N MET A 93 -5.79 -15.36 7.12
CA MET A 93 -4.91 -14.20 7.16
C MET A 93 -5.66 -12.88 7.15
N LEU A 94 -6.97 -12.90 6.92
CA LEU A 94 -7.78 -11.71 6.70
C LEU A 94 -8.67 -11.40 7.92
N PRO A 95 -9.05 -10.13 8.11
CA PRO A 95 -10.08 -9.78 9.07
C PRO A 95 -11.39 -10.53 8.79
N GLU A 96 -12.18 -10.73 9.84
CA GLU A 96 -13.46 -11.42 9.77
C GLU A 96 -14.36 -10.85 8.65
N GLY A 97 -14.97 -11.74 7.86
CA GLY A 97 -15.86 -11.40 6.75
C GLY A 97 -15.19 -10.91 5.46
N ILE A 98 -13.90 -10.56 5.46
CA ILE A 98 -13.21 -10.08 4.25
C ILE A 98 -13.04 -11.22 3.23
N ALA A 99 -12.74 -12.43 3.70
CA ALA A 99 -12.65 -13.60 2.83
C ALA A 99 -13.97 -13.89 2.09
N ASP A 100 -15.10 -13.73 2.77
CA ASP A 100 -16.43 -13.94 2.18
C ASP A 100 -16.73 -12.91 1.10
N ILE A 101 -16.42 -11.63 1.34
CA ILE A 101 -16.55 -10.55 0.34
C ILE A 101 -15.73 -10.89 -0.91
N ILE A 102 -14.48 -11.34 -0.76
CA ILE A 102 -13.62 -11.72 -1.88
C ILE A 102 -14.25 -12.88 -2.67
N LYS A 103 -14.78 -13.89 -1.98
CA LYS A 103 -15.38 -15.08 -2.59
C LYS A 103 -16.70 -14.77 -3.31
N ASP A 104 -17.55 -13.96 -2.70
CA ASP A 104 -18.87 -13.61 -3.23
C ASP A 104 -18.78 -12.71 -4.46
N HIS A 105 -17.87 -11.74 -4.42
CA HIS A 105 -17.65 -10.80 -5.53
C HIS A 105 -16.60 -11.26 -6.55
N ARG A 106 -15.99 -12.45 -6.35
CA ARG A 106 -14.92 -13.01 -7.20
C ARG A 106 -13.78 -12.01 -7.44
N LEU A 107 -13.37 -11.32 -6.38
CA LEU A 107 -12.33 -10.30 -6.44
C LEU A 107 -10.95 -10.92 -6.61
N PHE A 108 -10.00 -10.12 -7.11
CA PHE A 108 -8.58 -10.47 -7.16
C PHE A 108 -8.25 -11.76 -7.92
N GLY A 109 -9.11 -12.15 -8.86
CA GLY A 109 -8.93 -13.37 -9.64
C GLY A 109 -9.41 -14.65 -8.95
N TYR A 110 -10.11 -14.54 -7.82
CA TYR A 110 -10.67 -15.70 -7.12
C TYR A 110 -11.65 -16.47 -8.02
N SER A 111 -11.46 -17.79 -8.08
CA SER A 111 -12.32 -18.74 -8.80
C SER A 111 -12.65 -19.91 -7.89
N ARG A 112 -13.93 -20.29 -7.83
CA ARG A 112 -14.37 -21.50 -7.10
C ARG A 112 -13.80 -22.80 -7.69
N ARG A 113 -13.34 -22.77 -8.95
CA ARG A 113 -12.64 -23.92 -9.56
C ARG A 113 -11.15 -23.78 -9.29
N ARG A 114 -10.56 -24.75 -8.58
CA ARG A 114 -9.10 -24.85 -8.43
C ARG A 114 -8.47 -25.08 -9.80
N PHE A 115 -7.54 -24.22 -10.19
CA PHE A 115 -6.71 -24.47 -11.36
C PHE A 115 -5.65 -25.49 -10.97
N ILE A 116 -5.79 -26.73 -11.47
CA ILE A 116 -4.67 -27.67 -11.44
C ILE A 116 -3.68 -27.16 -12.48
N LYS A 117 -2.56 -26.58 -12.05
CA LYS A 117 -1.44 -26.34 -12.95
C LYS A 117 -0.90 -27.72 -13.37
N SER A 118 -1.05 -28.03 -14.65
CA SER A 118 -0.38 -29.13 -15.35
C SER A 118 1.13 -28.89 -15.42
#